data_AF-A0A359HJK7-F1
#
_entry.id   AF-A0A359HJK7-F1
#
_cell.length_a   1.000
_cell.length_b   1.000
_cell.length_c   1.000
_cell.angle_alpha   90.00
_cell.angle_beta   90.00
_cell.angle_gamma   90.00
#
_symmetry.space_group_name_H-M   'P 1'
#
loop_
_entity.id
_entity.type
_entity.pdbx_description
1 polymer ?
#
loop_
_entity_poly.entity_id
_entity_poly.type
_entity_poly.pdbx_seq_one_letter_code
_entity_poly.pdbx_strand_id
1 'polypeptide(L)'
;MSKTSQKNPQTRVETLRSLLNELQLQVVKLAEHCPPDPQQILIKLDEAADLLEALQQAGGAASGEKSLYETILAQLQKQRKRFLGCLGGAQKLAELRALRQPPADHWWWFVDQALASERQQTMRRRLITLGIGALVLMVLTILYRQFLAPDPALQASIGYQTLAENLLVEGRYEEALVQTN
;
A
#
# COMPACT_ATOMS: atom_id res chain seq x y z
N MET A 1 51.04 -15.62 -28.24
CA MET A 1 50.65 -16.49 -27.10
C MET A 1 49.85 -15.68 -26.10
N SER A 2 48.60 -16.10 -25.93
CA SER A 2 47.52 -15.40 -25.26
C SER A 2 47.77 -15.32 -23.76
N LYS A 3 47.84 -14.10 -23.19
CA LYS A 3 47.82 -13.91 -21.74
C LYS A 3 46.42 -14.32 -21.25
N THR A 4 46.37 -15.48 -20.63
CA THR A 4 45.28 -15.96 -19.79
C THR A 4 44.87 -14.83 -18.83
N SER A 5 43.66 -14.33 -19.03
CA SER A 5 43.02 -13.31 -18.20
C SER A 5 42.76 -13.91 -16.82
N GLN A 6 43.75 -13.82 -15.94
CA GLN A 6 43.63 -14.19 -14.53
C GLN A 6 42.71 -13.14 -13.90
N LYS A 7 41.43 -13.48 -13.74
CA LYS A 7 40.38 -12.64 -13.13
C LYS A 7 40.72 -12.44 -11.64
N ASN A 8 41.62 -11.48 -11.37
CA ASN A 8 42.22 -11.20 -10.07
C ASN A 8 41.11 -10.89 -9.03
N PRO A 9 41.15 -11.44 -7.80
CA PRO A 9 40.20 -11.13 -6.73
C PRO A 9 39.97 -9.62 -6.51
N GLN A 10 41.01 -8.79 -6.67
CA GLN A 10 40.88 -7.33 -6.55
C GLN A 10 39.91 -6.73 -7.58
N THR A 11 39.92 -7.21 -8.82
CA THR A 11 39.00 -6.76 -9.87
C THR A 11 37.56 -7.19 -9.59
N ARG A 12 37.37 -8.37 -8.97
CA ARG A 12 36.04 -8.86 -8.59
C ARG A 12 35.43 -8.04 -7.46
N VAL A 13 36.22 -7.69 -6.44
CA VAL A 13 35.78 -6.81 -5.35
C VAL A 13 35.39 -5.42 -5.89
N GLU A 14 36.20 -4.86 -6.80
CA GLU A 14 35.89 -3.56 -7.40
C GLU A 14 34.59 -3.61 -8.24
N THR A 15 34.39 -4.69 -9.00
CA THR A 15 33.16 -4.90 -9.77
C THR A 15 31.94 -4.98 -8.85
N LEU A 16 32.03 -5.76 -7.77
CA LEU A 16 30.96 -5.87 -6.78
C LEU A 16 30.67 -4.50 -6.14
N ARG A 17 31.70 -3.74 -5.78
CA ARG A 17 31.55 -2.43 -5.16
C ARG A 17 30.83 -1.44 -6.08
N SER A 18 31.22 -1.37 -7.35
CA SER A 18 30.53 -0.53 -8.34
C SER A 18 29.05 -0.92 -8.48
N LEU A 19 28.79 -2.23 -8.57
CA LEU A 19 27.44 -2.77 -8.70
C LEU A 19 26.57 -2.44 -7.48
N LEU A 20 27.12 -2.57 -6.27
CA LEU A 20 26.42 -2.24 -5.02
C LEU A 20 26.13 -0.73 -4.91
N ASN A 21 27.08 0.13 -5.32
CA ASN A 21 26.88 1.58 -5.31
C ASN A 21 25.76 2.00 -6.29
N GLU A 22 25.72 1.41 -7.48
CA GLU A 22 24.64 1.65 -8.44
C GLU A 22 23.28 1.18 -7.89
N LEU A 23 23.24 -0.03 -7.32
CA LEU A 23 22.04 -0.58 -6.68
C LEU A 23 21.55 0.33 -5.55
N GLN A 24 22.45 0.77 -4.68
CA GLN A 24 22.12 1.67 -3.58
C GLN A 24 21.48 2.95 -4.10
N LEU A 25 22.07 3.57 -5.13
CA LEU A 25 21.52 4.79 -5.72
C LEU A 25 20.12 4.55 -6.31
N GLN A 26 19.92 3.44 -7.02
CA GLN A 26 18.62 3.08 -7.60
C GLN A 26 17.56 2.83 -6.51
N VAL A 27 17.91 2.11 -5.45
CA VAL A 27 17.00 1.81 -4.34
C VAL A 27 16.69 3.04 -3.49
N VAL A 28 17.64 3.97 -3.33
CA VAL A 28 17.37 5.25 -2.66
C VAL A 28 16.41 6.09 -3.49
N LYS A 29 16.67 6.24 -4.80
CA LYS A 29 15.83 7.02 -5.72
C LYS A 29 14.44 6.43 -5.91
N LEU A 30 14.25 5.14 -5.66
CA LEU A 30 12.95 4.49 -5.73
C LEU A 30 11.92 5.17 -4.81
N ALA A 31 12.34 5.79 -3.70
CA ALA A 31 11.47 6.57 -2.82
C ALA A 31 10.90 7.85 -3.48
N GLU A 32 11.54 8.36 -4.53
CA GLU A 32 11.17 9.61 -5.20
C GLU A 32 10.57 9.37 -6.57
N HIS A 33 11.18 8.49 -7.37
CA HIS A 33 10.81 8.22 -8.76
C HIS A 33 10.88 6.73 -9.08
N CYS A 34 9.95 6.24 -9.91
CA CYS A 34 10.06 4.87 -10.43
C CYS A 34 11.23 4.80 -11.43
N PRO A 35 12.14 3.84 -11.29
CA PRO A 35 13.19 3.64 -12.28
C PRO A 35 12.58 3.23 -13.62
N PRO A 36 13.21 3.57 -14.76
CA PRO A 36 12.71 3.20 -16.08
C PRO A 36 12.68 1.69 -16.30
N ASP A 37 13.59 0.95 -15.66
CA ASP A 37 13.69 -0.52 -15.77
C ASP A 37 13.77 -1.16 -14.37
N PRO A 38 12.65 -1.29 -13.64
CA PRO A 38 12.63 -1.77 -12.26
C PRO A 38 13.06 -3.24 -12.10
N GLN A 39 12.88 -4.06 -13.14
CA GLN A 39 13.33 -5.46 -13.14
C GLN A 39 14.86 -5.58 -13.06
N GLN A 40 15.62 -4.59 -13.56
CA GLN A 40 17.08 -4.62 -13.46
C GLN A 40 17.58 -4.60 -12.02
N ILE A 41 16.83 -4.03 -11.08
CA ILE A 41 17.18 -4.08 -9.66
C ILE A 41 17.22 -5.54 -9.19
N LEU A 42 16.25 -6.37 -9.59
CA LEU A 42 16.21 -7.79 -9.22
C LEU A 42 17.40 -8.55 -9.82
N ILE A 43 17.69 -8.29 -11.09
CA ILE A 43 18.79 -8.93 -11.81
C ILE A 43 20.14 -8.59 -11.16
N LYS A 44 20.36 -7.30 -10.86
CA LYS A 44 21.58 -6.84 -10.19
C LYS A 44 21.70 -7.37 -8.76
N LEU A 45 20.58 -7.54 -8.05
CA LEU A 45 20.60 -8.15 -6.71
C LEU A 45 21.02 -9.63 -6.74
N ASP A 46 20.58 -10.38 -7.76
CA ASP A 46 21.03 -11.76 -7.96
C ASP A 46 22.54 -11.76 -8.32
N GLU A 47 22.98 -10.90 -9.24
CA GLU A 47 24.40 -10.81 -9.61
C GLU A 47 25.30 -10.43 -8.43
N ALA A 48 24.84 -9.51 -7.57
CA ALA A 48 25.52 -9.17 -6.33
C ALA A 48 25.64 -10.36 -5.37
N ALA A 49 24.56 -11.15 -5.23
CA ALA A 49 24.55 -12.35 -4.39
C ALA A 49 25.57 -13.39 -4.89
N ASP A 50 25.56 -13.67 -6.19
CA ASP A 50 26.49 -14.61 -6.83
C ASP A 50 27.95 -14.17 -6.65
N LEU A 51 28.24 -12.87 -6.83
CA LEU A 51 29.58 -12.31 -6.65
C LEU A 51 30.04 -12.37 -5.18
N LEU A 52 29.15 -12.08 -4.23
CA LEU A 52 29.43 -12.18 -2.80
C LEU A 52 29.75 -13.62 -2.41
N GLU A 53 28.95 -14.58 -2.86
CA GLU A 53 29.16 -16.00 -2.59
C GLU A 53 30.50 -16.47 -3.18
N ALA A 54 30.78 -16.12 -4.44
CA ALA A 54 32.04 -16.48 -5.09
C ALA A 54 33.27 -15.89 -4.38
N LEU A 55 33.18 -14.67 -3.84
CA LEU A 55 34.25 -14.05 -3.05
C LEU A 55 34.42 -14.73 -1.69
N GLN A 56 33.32 -15.10 -1.04
CA GLN A 56 33.33 -15.80 0.24
C GLN A 56 33.95 -17.20 0.10
N GLN A 57 33.58 -17.95 -0.93
CA GLN A 57 34.16 -19.27 -1.23
C GLN A 57 35.66 -19.18 -1.58
N ALA A 58 36.10 -18.07 -2.17
CA ALA A 58 37.51 -17.83 -2.49
C ALA A 58 38.35 -17.37 -1.27
N GLY A 59 37.76 -17.27 -0.07
CA GLY A 59 38.43 -16.80 1.15
C GLY A 59 38.75 -15.30 1.14
N GLY A 60 38.09 -14.52 0.27
CA GLY A 60 38.26 -13.07 0.19
C GLY A 60 37.59 -12.35 1.35
N ALA A 61 38.20 -11.25 1.83
CA ALA A 61 37.60 -10.37 2.82
C ALA A 61 36.55 -9.45 2.16
N ALA A 62 35.29 -9.90 2.10
CA ALA A 62 34.16 -9.14 1.52
C ALA A 62 33.11 -8.73 2.59
N SER A 63 33.53 -8.61 3.85
CA SER A 63 32.62 -8.33 4.97
C SER A 63 31.95 -6.95 4.86
N GLY A 64 32.64 -5.96 4.29
CA GLY A 64 32.08 -4.61 4.10
C GLY A 64 31.02 -4.60 3.01
N GLU A 65 31.30 -5.25 1.89
CA GLU A 65 30.40 -5.42 0.75
C GLU A 65 29.15 -6.18 1.15
N LYS A 66 29.31 -7.24 1.97
CA LYS A 66 28.17 -7.98 2.54
C LYS A 66 27.26 -7.07 3.37
N SER A 67 27.83 -6.26 4.27
CA SER A 67 27.04 -5.32 5.09
C SER A 67 26.33 -4.27 4.25
N LEU A 68 26.98 -3.76 3.20
CA LEU A 68 26.35 -2.83 2.25
C LEU A 68 25.19 -3.49 1.51
N TYR A 69 25.39 -4.72 1.03
CA TYR A 69 24.34 -5.49 0.37
C TYR A 69 23.12 -5.74 1.28
N GLU A 70 23.34 -6.14 2.52
CA GLU A 70 22.27 -6.30 3.52
C GLU A 70 21.53 -4.97 3.79
N THR A 71 22.25 -3.85 3.81
CA THR A 71 21.65 -2.52 3.95
C THR A 71 20.75 -2.17 2.77
N ILE A 72 21.20 -2.46 1.54
CA ILE A 72 20.41 -2.25 0.32
C ILE A 72 19.13 -3.12 0.35
N LEU A 73 19.26 -4.38 0.74
CA LEU A 73 18.13 -5.30 0.91
C LEU A 73 17.12 -4.76 1.92
N ALA A 74 17.57 -4.33 3.10
CA ALA A 74 16.70 -3.76 4.12
C ALA A 74 15.98 -2.49 3.63
N GLN A 75 16.66 -1.65 2.85
CA GLN A 75 16.07 -0.44 2.27
C GLN A 75 15.01 -0.80 1.22
N LEU A 76 15.29 -1.76 0.34
CA LEU A 76 14.31 -2.26 -0.63
C LEU A 76 13.10 -2.87 0.08
N GLN A 77 13.32 -3.60 1.18
CA GLN A 77 12.25 -4.21 1.97
C GLN A 77 11.30 -3.17 2.57
N LYS A 78 11.82 -2.03 3.02
CA LYS A 78 11.00 -0.89 3.50
C LYS A 78 10.17 -0.29 2.36
N GLN A 79 10.75 -0.23 1.16
CA GLN A 79 10.11 0.35 -0.03
C GLN A 79 9.35 -0.67 -0.89
N ARG A 80 9.17 -1.90 -0.41
CA ARG A 80 8.63 -3.04 -1.15
C ARG A 80 7.30 -2.77 -1.86
N LYS A 81 6.40 -1.99 -1.24
CA LYS A 81 5.09 -1.61 -1.81
C LYS A 81 5.26 -0.74 -3.05
N ARG A 82 6.17 0.23 -2.96
CA ARG A 82 6.47 1.16 -4.05
C ARG A 82 7.22 0.48 -5.17
N PHE A 83 8.21 -0.35 -4.82
CA PHE A 83 8.92 -1.19 -5.79
C PHE A 83 7.95 -2.03 -6.63
N LEU A 84 7.04 -2.74 -5.96
CA LEU A 84 6.06 -3.59 -6.63
C LEU A 84 5.12 -2.77 -7.54
N GLY A 85 4.75 -1.56 -7.13
CA GLY A 85 3.98 -0.63 -7.96
C GLY A 85 4.73 -0.24 -9.23
N CYS A 86 6.01 0.15 -9.11
CA CYS A 86 6.85 0.51 -10.26
C CYS A 86 7.06 -0.67 -11.22
N LEU A 87 7.17 -1.90 -10.69
CA LEU A 87 7.35 -3.11 -11.49
C LEU A 87 6.09 -3.49 -12.31
N GLY A 88 4.93 -2.87 -12.06
CA GLY A 88 3.66 -3.23 -12.69
C GLY A 88 2.85 -4.25 -11.89
N GLY A 89 3.18 -4.45 -10.62
CA GLY A 89 2.39 -5.25 -9.67
C GLY A 89 2.88 -6.69 -9.47
N ALA A 90 2.11 -7.44 -8.67
CA ALA A 90 2.42 -8.82 -8.29
C ALA A 90 2.45 -9.79 -9.48
N GLN A 91 1.59 -9.59 -10.48
CA GLN A 91 1.53 -10.44 -11.65
C GLN A 91 2.82 -10.35 -12.48
N LYS A 92 3.33 -9.14 -12.69
CA LYS A 92 4.60 -8.96 -13.42
C LYS A 92 5.78 -9.58 -12.67
N LEU A 93 5.81 -9.45 -11.34
CA LEU A 93 6.84 -10.11 -10.53
C LEU A 93 6.74 -11.64 -10.65
N ALA A 94 5.52 -12.20 -10.65
CA ALA A 94 5.30 -13.64 -10.80
C ALA A 94 5.73 -14.16 -12.19
N GLU A 95 5.47 -13.41 -13.26
CA GLU A 95 5.97 -13.73 -14.62
C GLU A 95 7.50 -13.77 -14.66
N LEU A 96 8.15 -12.73 -14.12
CA LEU A 96 9.61 -12.66 -14.07
C LEU A 96 10.20 -13.79 -13.22
N ARG A 97 9.55 -14.13 -12.09
CA ARG A 97 9.93 -15.25 -11.24
C ARG A 97 9.80 -16.59 -11.96
N ALA A 98 8.73 -16.79 -12.72
CA ALA A 98 8.52 -18.02 -13.50
C ALA A 98 9.59 -18.19 -14.59
N LEU A 99 10.01 -17.08 -15.21
CA LEU A 99 11.06 -17.09 -16.23
C LEU A 99 12.45 -17.38 -15.66
N ARG A 100 12.75 -16.81 -14.48
CA ARG A 100 14.10 -16.84 -13.89
C ARG A 100 14.32 -17.95 -12.86
N GLN A 101 13.25 -18.49 -12.28
CA GLN A 101 13.28 -19.54 -11.26
C GLN A 101 14.30 -19.26 -10.14
N PRO A 102 14.19 -18.13 -9.44
CA PRO A 102 15.17 -17.71 -8.43
C PRO A 102 15.17 -18.66 -7.21
N PRO A 103 16.31 -18.76 -6.50
CA PRO A 103 16.40 -19.51 -5.25
C PRO A 103 15.40 -19.00 -4.20
N ALA A 104 14.96 -19.89 -3.32
CA ALA A 104 14.04 -19.54 -2.23
C ALA A 104 14.63 -18.50 -1.26
N ASP A 105 15.96 -18.44 -1.14
CA ASP A 105 16.67 -17.51 -0.26
C ASP A 105 16.63 -16.05 -0.77
N HIS A 106 16.33 -15.84 -2.05
CA HIS A 106 16.23 -14.52 -2.65
C HIS A 106 14.86 -13.88 -2.39
N TRP A 107 14.61 -13.50 -1.13
CA TRP A 107 13.32 -12.99 -0.66
C TRP A 107 12.75 -11.82 -1.50
N TRP A 108 13.60 -11.03 -2.18
CA TRP A 108 13.17 -9.92 -3.04
C TRP A 108 12.27 -10.37 -4.19
N TRP A 109 12.41 -11.61 -4.64
CA TRP A 109 11.53 -12.21 -5.64
C TRP A 109 10.15 -12.57 -5.10
N PHE A 110 9.95 -12.62 -3.79
CA PHE A 110 8.71 -13.05 -3.12
C PHE A 110 8.03 -11.93 -2.33
N VAL A 111 8.39 -10.67 -2.63
CA VAL A 111 7.86 -9.46 -2.00
C VAL A 111 6.34 -9.32 -2.10
N ASP A 112 5.76 -9.75 -3.22
CA ASP A 112 4.33 -9.80 -3.47
C ASP A 112 3.59 -10.70 -2.45
N GLN A 113 4.15 -11.84 -2.08
CA GLN A 113 3.53 -12.77 -1.15
C GLN A 113 3.45 -12.19 0.27
N ALA A 114 4.53 -11.54 0.73
CA ALA A 114 4.55 -10.83 2.00
C ALA A 114 3.55 -9.66 2.04
N LEU A 115 3.30 -9.01 0.90
CA LEU A 115 2.32 -7.94 0.81
C LEU A 115 0.87 -8.43 0.74
N ALA A 116 0.63 -9.62 0.16
CA ALA A 116 -0.69 -10.22 0.10
C ALA A 116 -1.22 -10.56 1.50
N SER A 117 -0.37 -11.10 2.38
CA SER A 117 -0.75 -11.44 3.76
C SER A 117 -1.13 -10.19 4.59
N GLU A 118 -0.40 -9.09 4.45
CA GLU A 118 -0.73 -7.80 5.11
C GLU A 118 -2.06 -7.21 4.62
N ARG A 119 -2.33 -7.29 3.30
CA ARG A 119 -3.56 -6.77 2.71
C ARG A 119 -4.79 -7.48 3.24
N GLN A 120 -4.74 -8.80 3.40
CA GLN A 120 -5.87 -9.57 3.93
C GLN A 120 -6.19 -9.17 5.37
N GLN A 121 -5.19 -9.00 6.23
CA GLN A 121 -5.39 -8.59 7.62
C GLN A 121 -5.97 -7.18 7.74
N THR A 122 -5.46 -6.23 6.96
CA THR A 122 -5.95 -4.84 6.97
C THR A 122 -7.36 -4.73 6.41
N MET A 123 -7.68 -5.47 5.33
CA MET A 123 -9.02 -5.51 4.77
C MET A 123 -10.04 -6.13 5.74
N ARG A 124 -9.66 -7.23 6.41
CA ARG A 124 -10.49 -7.85 7.46
C ARG A 124 -10.78 -6.86 8.60
N ARG A 125 -9.78 -6.14 9.08
CA ARG A 125 -9.98 -5.12 10.12
C ARG A 125 -10.93 -4.01 9.66
N ARG A 126 -10.77 -3.50 8.44
CA ARG A 126 -11.65 -2.46 7.88
C ARG A 126 -13.10 -2.92 7.79
N LEU A 127 -13.34 -4.14 7.32
CA LEU A 127 -14.70 -4.72 7.25
C LEU A 127 -15.33 -4.83 8.64
N ILE A 128 -14.56 -5.27 9.65
CA ILE A 128 -15.02 -5.33 11.04
C ILE A 128 -15.38 -3.93 11.55
N THR A 129 -14.51 -2.94 11.35
CA THR A 129 -14.77 -1.56 11.78
C THR A 129 -16.00 -0.96 11.10
N LEU A 130 -16.17 -1.17 9.80
CA LEU A 130 -17.38 -0.75 9.07
C LEU A 130 -18.64 -1.45 9.59
N GLY A 131 -18.56 -2.75 9.84
CA GLY A 131 -19.68 -3.52 10.41
C GLY A 131 -20.11 -3.00 11.78
N ILE A 132 -19.15 -2.71 12.67
CA ILE A 132 -19.44 -2.12 13.99
C ILE A 132 -20.05 -0.73 13.82
N GLY A 133 -19.52 0.12 12.94
CA GLY A 133 -20.07 1.46 12.69
C GLY A 133 -21.51 1.40 12.19
N ALA A 134 -21.82 0.50 11.26
CA ALA A 134 -23.17 0.29 10.75
C ALA A 134 -24.12 -0.19 11.86
N LEU A 135 -23.67 -1.10 12.73
CA LEU A 135 -24.45 -1.58 13.88
C LEU A 135 -24.78 -0.43 14.84
N VAL A 136 -23.81 0.41 15.18
CA VAL A 136 -24.01 1.56 16.08
C VAL A 136 -25.01 2.55 15.47
N LEU A 137 -24.88 2.87 14.18
CA LEU A 137 -25.83 3.73 13.47
C LEU A 137 -27.25 3.13 13.46
N MET A 138 -27.37 1.81 13.28
CA MET A 138 -28.64 1.11 13.34
C MET A 138 -29.28 1.24 14.72
N VAL A 139 -28.52 1.01 15.80
CA VAL A 139 -29.00 1.15 17.18
C VAL A 139 -29.41 2.59 17.48
N LEU A 140 -28.61 3.57 17.09
CA LEU A 140 -28.93 4.99 17.25
C LEU A 140 -30.22 5.36 16.50
N THR A 141 -30.42 4.83 15.29
CA THR A 141 -31.63 5.08 14.50
C THR A 141 -32.87 4.50 15.20
N ILE A 142 -32.76 3.31 15.77
CA ILE A 142 -33.85 2.67 16.52
C ILE A 142 -34.16 3.48 17.79
N LEU A 143 -33.14 3.86 18.56
CA LEU A 143 -33.31 4.67 19.77
C LEU A 143 -33.91 6.04 19.44
N TYR A 144 -33.46 6.69 18.37
CA TYR A 144 -34.04 7.95 17.90
C TYR A 144 -35.51 7.79 17.59
N ARG A 145 -35.90 6.78 16.80
CA ARG A 145 -37.30 6.52 16.46
C ARG A 145 -38.18 6.20 17.65
N GLN A 146 -37.65 5.48 18.64
CA GLN A 146 -38.45 4.96 19.75
C GLN A 146 -38.54 5.90 20.95
N PHE A 147 -37.52 6.73 21.18
CA PHE A 147 -37.44 7.59 22.36
C PHE A 147 -37.37 9.09 22.06
N LEU A 148 -36.90 9.52 20.87
CA LEU A 148 -36.65 10.94 20.55
C LEU A 148 -37.44 11.47 19.35
N ALA A 149 -38.15 10.62 18.61
CA ALA A 149 -38.98 11.07 17.51
C ALA A 149 -40.10 11.98 18.08
N PRO A 150 -40.16 13.26 17.65
CA PRO A 150 -41.28 14.12 18.01
C PRO A 150 -42.56 13.46 17.52
N ASP A 151 -43.59 13.42 18.38
CA ASP A 151 -44.89 12.86 18.06
C ASP A 151 -45.35 13.37 16.67
N PRO A 152 -45.62 12.48 15.69
CA PRO A 152 -46.01 12.90 14.34
C PRO A 152 -47.24 13.81 14.34
N ALA A 153 -48.08 13.76 15.39
CA ALA A 153 -49.19 14.68 15.60
C ALA A 153 -48.73 16.15 15.75
N LEU A 154 -47.56 16.37 16.36
CA LEU A 154 -47.00 17.69 16.63
C LEU A 154 -46.30 18.30 15.40
N GLN A 155 -45.76 17.45 14.50
CA GLN A 155 -45.25 17.92 13.21
C GLN A 155 -46.38 18.33 12.26
N ALA A 156 -47.52 17.62 12.28
CA ALA A 156 -48.69 18.01 11.51
C ALA A 156 -49.28 19.34 12.00
N SER A 157 -49.39 19.54 13.33
CA SER A 157 -49.93 20.79 13.89
C SER A 157 -49.09 22.03 13.56
N ILE A 158 -47.76 21.92 13.50
CA ILE A 158 -46.87 23.01 13.07
C ILE A 158 -47.09 23.33 11.58
N GLY A 159 -47.34 22.32 10.75
CA GLY A 159 -47.73 22.50 9.35
C GLY A 159 -49.04 23.27 9.21
N TYR A 160 -50.05 22.97 10.05
CA TYR A 160 -51.32 23.71 10.04
C TYR A 160 -51.18 25.13 10.59
N GLN A 161 -50.36 25.36 11.60
CA GLN A 161 -50.11 26.70 12.17
C GLN A 161 -49.40 27.63 11.18
N THR A 162 -48.37 27.15 10.48
CA THR A 162 -47.64 27.96 9.50
C THR A 162 -48.48 28.29 8.26
N LEU A 163 -49.40 27.40 7.87
CA LEU A 163 -50.34 27.61 6.77
C LEU A 163 -51.43 28.62 7.15
N ALA A 164 -51.94 28.54 8.39
CA ALA A 164 -52.88 29.52 8.94
C ALA A 164 -52.25 30.92 9.11
N GLU A 165 -50.99 31.00 9.56
CA GLU A 165 -50.25 32.27 9.67
C GLU A 165 -50.02 32.93 8.29
N ASN A 166 -49.68 32.15 7.27
CA ASN A 166 -49.53 32.67 5.90
C ASN A 166 -50.86 33.19 5.32
N LEU A 167 -51.97 32.49 5.57
CA LEU A 167 -53.31 32.92 5.11
C LEU A 167 -53.82 34.19 5.85
N LEU A 168 -53.41 34.39 7.11
CA LEU A 168 -53.69 35.61 7.88
C LEU A 168 -52.87 36.81 7.36
N VAL A 169 -51.61 36.59 6.97
CA VAL A 169 -50.75 37.62 6.37
C VAL A 169 -51.25 38.05 4.98
N GLU A 170 -51.85 37.13 4.22
CA GLU A 170 -52.48 37.39 2.91
C GLU A 170 -53.87 38.08 3.01
N GLY A 171 -54.40 38.32 4.22
CA GLY A 171 -55.64 39.06 4.45
C GLY A 171 -56.93 38.28 4.14
N ARG A 172 -56.87 36.95 4.06
CA ARG A 172 -58.01 36.06 3.72
C ARG A 172 -58.61 35.44 4.98
N TYR A 173 -59.21 36.28 5.83
CA TYR A 173 -59.70 35.93 7.16
C TYR A 173 -60.84 34.87 7.19
N GLU A 174 -61.64 34.78 6.12
CA GLU A 174 -62.75 33.82 6.01
C GLU A 174 -62.27 32.37 5.83
N GLU A 175 -61.11 32.13 5.20
CA GLU A 175 -60.59 30.77 4.94
C GLU A 175 -59.86 30.17 6.14
N ALA A 176 -59.30 31.02 7.02
CA ALA A 176 -58.62 30.59 8.24
C ALA A 176 -59.57 29.97 9.28
N LEU A 177 -60.84 30.40 9.31
CA LEU A 177 -61.85 29.92 10.27
C LEU A 177 -62.43 28.54 9.90
N VAL A 178 -62.32 28.10 8.64
CA VAL A 178 -62.82 26.78 8.21
C VAL A 178 -61.83 25.66 8.56
N GLN A 179 -60.54 25.97 8.71
CA GLN A 179 -59.50 24.96 9.00
C GLN A 179 -59.30 24.65 10.50
N THR A 180 -60.04 25.32 11.39
CA THR A 180 -59.93 25.15 12.85
C THR A 180 -61.01 24.26 13.48
N ASN A 181 -61.71 23.45 12.67
CA ASN A 181 -62.66 22.44 13.14
C ASN A 181 -62.26 21.02 12.69
#